data_AF-A0A6J4SAD8-F1
#
_entry.id   AF-A0A6J4SAD8-F1
#
_cell.length_a   1.000
_cell.length_b   1.000
_cell.length_c   1.000
_cell.angle_alpha   90.00
_cell.angle_beta   90.00
_cell.angle_gamma   90.00
#
_symmetry.space_group_name_H-M   'P 1'
#
loop_
_entity.id
_entity.type
_entity.pdbx_description
1 polymer ?
#
loop_
_entity_poly.entity_id
_entity_poly.type
_entity_poly.pdbx_seq_one_letter_code
_entity_poly.pdbx_strand_id
1 'polypeptide(L)'
;MAATVHEQLVKYLTEAHAMEEQSVELLDKGAGIAGDEEIARIYRAHHMQSQEHKEHILKRLQAHGESPSKVLDVAMKAGALGVGGVALAAPDTPVKLAAAAFAYENLEVASYRVLRSLAERAGDTETVSVVDRILEQEEAAAELVAGTFDRALEVTLGEPAVSPLIPVTPIGKPSDRPPEAP
;
A
#
# COMPACT_ATOMS: atom_id res chain seq x y z
N MET A 1 -23.99 17.23 11.57
CA MET A 1 -24.07 16.04 12.43
C MET A 1 -22.79 15.25 12.24
N ALA A 2 -22.21 14.66 13.29
CA ALA A 2 -21.07 13.76 13.11
C ALA A 2 -21.53 12.55 12.30
N ALA A 3 -20.78 12.17 11.27
CA ALA A 3 -21.08 10.97 10.48
C ALA A 3 -21.06 9.73 11.39
N THR A 4 -21.98 8.80 11.13
CA THR A 4 -22.08 7.52 11.85
C THR A 4 -20.82 6.68 11.66
N VAL A 5 -20.60 5.70 12.54
CA VAL A 5 -19.47 4.76 12.43
C VAL A 5 -19.45 4.06 11.08
N HIS A 6 -20.62 3.69 10.54
CA HIS A 6 -20.74 3.06 9.24
C HIS A 6 -20.42 4.01 8.07
N GLU A 7 -20.93 5.25 8.10
CA GLU A 7 -20.59 6.25 7.08
C GLU A 7 -19.09 6.56 7.06
N GLN A 8 -18.45 6.61 8.23
CA GLN A 8 -17.01 6.77 8.32
C GLN A 8 -16.28 5.54 7.78
N LEU A 9 -16.76 4.32 8.05
CA LEU A 9 -16.15 3.09 7.54
C LEU A 9 -16.12 3.08 6.01
N VAL A 10 -17.25 3.39 5.37
CA VAL A 10 -17.35 3.48 3.91
C VAL A 10 -16.41 4.55 3.36
N LYS A 11 -16.35 5.71 4.02
CA LYS A 11 -15.42 6.78 3.64
C LYS A 11 -13.96 6.30 3.68
N TYR A 12 -13.51 5.68 4.78
CA TYR A 12 -12.13 5.24 4.93
C TYR A 12 -11.78 4.06 4.01
N LEU A 13 -12.73 3.16 3.74
CA LEU A 13 -12.56 2.13 2.71
C LEU A 13 -12.35 2.76 1.32
N THR A 14 -13.04 3.87 1.03
CA THR A 14 -12.90 4.55 -0.26
C THR A 14 -11.58 5.30 -0.36
N GLU A 15 -11.13 5.92 0.73
CA GLU A 15 -9.81 6.53 0.81
C GLU A 15 -8.70 5.46 0.65
N ALA A 16 -8.83 4.31 1.31
CA ALA A 16 -7.90 3.19 1.14
C ALA A 16 -7.86 2.68 -0.30
N HIS A 17 -9.01 2.50 -0.96
CA HIS A 17 -9.03 2.10 -2.38
C HIS A 17 -8.29 3.10 -3.28
N ALA A 18 -8.46 4.41 -3.03
CA ALA A 18 -7.77 5.44 -3.81
C ALA A 18 -6.25 5.46 -3.54
N MET A 19 -5.83 5.15 -2.31
CA MET A 19 -4.42 4.99 -1.96
C MET A 19 -3.81 3.80 -2.70
N GLU A 20 -4.48 2.66 -2.72
CA GLU A 20 -4.02 1.48 -3.45
C GLU A 20 -3.89 1.73 -4.96
N GLU A 21 -4.80 2.50 -5.56
CA GLU A 21 -4.68 2.93 -6.95
C GLU A 21 -3.42 3.77 -7.21
N GLN A 22 -3.09 4.68 -6.29
CA GLN A 22 -1.89 5.50 -6.37
C GLN A 22 -0.61 4.68 -6.10
N SER A 23 -0.65 3.74 -5.14
CA SER A 23 0.45 2.83 -4.82
C SER A 23 0.81 1.98 -6.03
N VAL A 24 -0.20 1.38 -6.69
CA VAL A 24 -0.03 0.64 -7.95
C VAL A 24 0.66 1.49 -9.02
N GLU A 25 0.23 2.74 -9.23
CA GLU A 25 0.87 3.62 -10.22
C GLU A 25 2.31 4.00 -9.84
N LEU A 26 2.57 4.26 -8.55
CA LEU A 26 3.89 4.58 -8.02
C LEU A 26 4.85 3.41 -8.22
N LEU A 27 4.44 2.19 -7.87
CA LEU A 27 5.27 0.99 -7.92
C LEU A 27 5.57 0.55 -9.35
N ASP A 28 4.60 0.66 -10.27
CA ASP A 28 4.80 0.38 -11.70
C ASP A 28 5.87 1.29 -12.31
N LYS A 29 5.78 2.60 -12.06
CA LYS A 29 6.79 3.57 -12.49
C LYS A 29 8.12 3.39 -11.76
N GLY A 30 8.06 3.11 -10.45
CA GLY A 30 9.22 2.98 -9.57
C GLY A 30 10.19 1.90 -10.04
N ALA A 31 9.67 0.77 -10.55
CA ALA A 31 10.50 -0.28 -11.13
C ALA A 31 11.39 0.20 -12.30
N GLY A 32 10.93 1.18 -13.09
CA GLY A 32 11.72 1.78 -14.16
C GLY A 32 12.74 2.84 -13.70
N ILE A 33 12.52 3.45 -12.53
CA ILE A 33 13.37 4.50 -11.95
C ILE A 33 14.44 3.90 -11.02
N ALA A 34 14.22 2.69 -10.50
CA ALA A 34 15.07 2.02 -9.51
C ALA A 34 16.57 1.94 -9.89
N GLY A 35 16.90 1.87 -11.19
CA GLY A 35 18.28 1.84 -11.68
C GLY A 35 19.08 0.58 -11.33
N ASP A 36 18.51 -0.33 -10.55
CA ASP A 36 19.06 -1.63 -10.13
C ASP A 36 17.94 -2.68 -10.15
N GLU A 37 18.23 -3.85 -10.73
CA GLU A 37 17.21 -4.89 -10.99
C GLU A 37 16.74 -5.59 -9.70
N GLU A 38 17.57 -5.64 -8.66
CA GLU A 38 17.17 -6.21 -7.38
C GLU A 38 16.23 -5.26 -6.62
N ILE A 39 16.51 -3.95 -6.64
CA ILE A 39 15.56 -2.93 -6.13
C ILE A 39 14.25 -2.95 -6.95
N ALA A 40 14.34 -3.03 -8.29
CA ALA A 40 13.15 -3.09 -9.15
C ALA A 40 12.28 -4.32 -8.86
N ARG A 41 12.89 -5.45 -8.44
CA ARG A 41 12.15 -6.65 -8.04
C ARG A 41 11.31 -6.42 -6.80
N ILE A 42 11.78 -5.64 -5.83
CA ILE A 42 11.01 -5.28 -4.62
C ILE A 42 9.75 -4.50 -5.04
N TYR A 43 9.88 -3.46 -5.87
CA TYR A 43 8.73 -2.68 -6.34
C TYR A 43 7.74 -3.51 -7.16
N ARG A 44 8.21 -4.38 -8.06
CA ARG A 44 7.31 -5.27 -8.83
C ARG A 44 6.61 -6.30 -7.95
N ALA A 45 7.29 -6.82 -6.93
CA ALA A 45 6.68 -7.75 -5.99
C ALA A 45 5.54 -7.07 -5.23
N HIS A 46 5.79 -5.87 -4.69
CA HIS A 46 4.78 -5.13 -3.96
C HIS A 46 3.65 -4.62 -4.87
N HIS A 47 3.95 -4.19 -6.10
CA HIS A 47 2.94 -3.82 -7.09
C HIS A 47 1.86 -4.90 -7.29
N MET A 48 2.26 -6.18 -7.34
CA MET A 48 1.29 -7.28 -7.41
C MET A 48 0.45 -7.41 -6.14
N GLN A 49 1.03 -7.15 -4.96
CA GLN A 49 0.32 -7.17 -3.69
C GLN A 49 -0.71 -6.03 -3.62
N SER A 50 -0.31 -4.79 -3.94
CA SER A 50 -1.21 -3.62 -3.94
C SER A 50 -2.37 -3.78 -4.94
N GLN A 51 -2.15 -4.48 -6.07
CA GLN A 51 -3.25 -4.88 -6.96
C GLN A 51 -4.26 -5.81 -6.27
N GLU A 52 -3.80 -6.81 -5.52
CA GLU A 52 -4.69 -7.68 -4.73
C GLU A 52 -5.40 -6.91 -3.61
N HIS A 53 -4.69 -5.99 -2.93
CA HIS A 53 -5.25 -5.15 -1.87
C HIS A 53 -6.38 -4.29 -2.38
N LYS A 54 -6.16 -3.57 -3.48
CA LYS A 54 -7.20 -2.80 -4.18
C LYS A 54 -8.45 -3.63 -4.44
N GLU A 55 -8.29 -4.85 -4.97
CA GLU A 55 -9.43 -5.74 -5.23
C GLU A 55 -10.16 -6.17 -3.96
N HIS A 56 -9.45 -6.45 -2.87
CA HIS A 56 -10.07 -6.78 -1.59
C HIS A 56 -10.84 -5.60 -1.00
N ILE A 57 -10.27 -4.40 -1.02
CA ILE A 57 -10.95 -3.18 -0.54
C ILE A 57 -12.17 -2.85 -1.40
N LEU A 58 -12.09 -3.03 -2.73
CA LEU A 58 -13.24 -2.87 -3.61
C LEU A 58 -14.38 -3.83 -3.25
N LYS A 59 -14.07 -5.10 -2.96
CA LYS A 59 -15.06 -6.08 -2.49
C LYS A 59 -15.70 -5.66 -1.16
N ARG A 60 -14.91 -5.09 -0.23
CA ARG A 60 -15.44 -4.55 1.03
C ARG A 60 -16.37 -3.35 0.78
N LEU A 61 -16.01 -2.43 -0.11
CA LEU A 61 -16.89 -1.31 -0.50
C LEU A 61 -18.22 -1.80 -1.09
N GLN A 62 -18.17 -2.79 -1.98
CA GLN A 62 -19.37 -3.38 -2.57
C GLN A 62 -20.29 -4.03 -1.53
N ALA A 63 -19.73 -4.66 -0.48
CA ALA A 63 -20.50 -5.22 0.63
C ALA A 63 -21.27 -4.15 1.44
N HIS A 64 -20.80 -2.89 1.43
CA HIS A 64 -21.50 -1.75 2.04
C HIS A 64 -22.42 -1.00 1.07
N GLY A 65 -22.69 -1.56 -0.12
CA GLY A 65 -23.64 -0.99 -1.09
C GLY A 65 -23.08 0.11 -2.00
N GLU A 66 -21.75 0.29 -2.00
CA GLU A 66 -21.08 1.18 -2.96
C GLU A 66 -20.91 0.48 -4.31
N SER A 67 -21.28 1.17 -5.39
CA SER A 67 -21.05 0.68 -6.76
C SER A 67 -19.67 1.12 -7.25
N PRO A 68 -19.01 0.37 -8.16
CA PRO A 68 -17.70 0.75 -8.71
C PRO A 68 -17.65 2.19 -9.26
N SER A 69 -18.76 2.67 -9.84
CA SER A 69 -18.92 4.04 -10.31
C SER A 69 -18.89 5.09 -9.20
N LYS A 70 -19.49 4.81 -8.04
CA LYS A 70 -19.45 5.71 -6.86
C LYS A 70 -18.08 5.69 -6.21
N VAL A 71 -17.43 4.53 -6.16
CA VAL A 71 -16.04 4.38 -5.70
C VAL A 71 -15.12 5.26 -6.55
N LEU A 72 -15.24 5.19 -7.88
CA LEU A 72 -14.46 6.00 -8.81
C LEU A 72 -14.72 7.51 -8.62
N ASP A 73 -15.98 7.93 -8.47
CA ASP A 73 -16.35 9.32 -8.25
C ASP A 73 -15.79 9.89 -6.93
N VAL A 74 -15.72 9.08 -5.88
CA VAL A 74 -15.18 9.49 -4.57
C VAL A 74 -13.64 9.43 -4.57
N ALA A 75 -13.03 8.41 -5.18
CA ALA A 75 -11.57 8.32 -5.36
C ALA A 75 -11.03 9.54 -6.12
N MET A 76 -11.69 9.94 -7.21
CA MET A 76 -11.38 11.16 -7.97
C MET A 76 -11.47 12.44 -7.12
N LYS A 77 -12.40 12.50 -6.15
CA LYS A 77 -12.55 13.64 -5.23
C LYS A 77 -11.54 13.62 -4.09
N ALA A 78 -11.17 12.43 -3.59
CA ALA A 78 -10.17 12.26 -2.53
C ALA A 78 -8.76 12.54 -3.04
N GLY A 79 -8.44 12.14 -4.28
CA GLY A 79 -7.16 12.45 -4.93
C GLY A 79 -6.86 13.95 -5.05
N ALA A 80 -7.89 14.80 -5.03
CA ALA A 80 -7.72 16.26 -5.05
C ALA A 80 -7.46 16.89 -3.67
N LEU A 81 -7.60 16.15 -2.56
CA LEU A 81 -7.54 16.67 -1.19
C LEU A 81 -6.58 15.91 -0.25
N GLY A 82 -6.00 14.79 -0.67
CA GLY A 82 -5.18 13.92 0.15
C GLY A 82 -3.67 14.27 0.19
N VAL A 83 -3.03 13.94 1.31
CA VAL A 83 -1.58 14.12 1.60
C VAL A 83 -0.67 13.40 0.59
N GLY A 84 -1.19 12.45 -0.20
CA GLY A 84 -0.46 11.67 -1.22
C GLY A 84 0.10 12.49 -2.38
N GLY A 85 -0.40 13.71 -2.64
CA GLY A 85 0.10 14.57 -3.72
C GLY A 85 1.57 15.02 -3.54
N VAL A 86 2.10 14.99 -2.32
CA VAL A 86 3.51 15.33 -2.04
C VAL A 86 4.45 14.16 -2.31
N ALA A 87 4.01 12.91 -2.10
CA ALA A 87 4.78 11.70 -2.41
C ALA A 87 4.89 11.44 -3.93
N LEU A 88 3.95 11.99 -4.72
CA LEU A 88 3.94 11.94 -6.18
C LEU A 88 4.77 13.04 -6.86
N ALA A 89 5.56 13.83 -6.11
CA ALA A 89 6.58 14.67 -6.71
C ALA A 89 7.60 13.77 -7.43
N ALA A 90 7.40 13.58 -8.75
CA ALA A 90 8.04 12.57 -9.58
C ALA A 90 9.51 12.33 -9.20
N PRO A 91 9.81 11.28 -8.42
CA PRO A 91 11.18 11.02 -8.03
C PRO A 91 11.96 10.65 -9.29
N ASP A 92 13.01 11.41 -9.59
CA ASP A 92 13.84 11.28 -10.79
C ASP A 92 15.12 10.48 -10.55
N THR A 93 15.33 10.02 -9.31
CA THR A 93 16.52 9.25 -8.89
C THR A 93 16.10 8.08 -7.99
N PRO A 94 16.86 6.96 -7.99
CA PRO A 94 16.58 5.81 -7.14
C PRO A 94 16.44 6.16 -5.65
N VAL A 95 17.31 7.01 -5.09
CA VAL A 95 17.27 7.33 -3.65
C VAL A 95 16.05 8.18 -3.28
N LYS A 96 15.63 9.12 -4.14
CA LYS A 96 14.39 9.89 -3.92
C LYS A 96 13.17 9.00 -4.06
N LEU A 97 13.19 8.04 -5.00
CA LEU A 97 12.13 7.05 -5.14
C LEU A 97 12.01 6.19 -3.88
N ALA A 98 13.12 5.65 -3.37
CA ALA A 98 13.09 4.83 -2.16
C ALA A 98 12.55 5.60 -0.95
N ALA A 99 12.95 6.86 -0.77
CA ALA A 99 12.43 7.71 0.30
C ALA A 99 10.93 8.01 0.14
N ALA A 100 10.47 8.28 -1.09
CA ALA A 100 9.07 8.55 -1.39
C ALA A 100 8.20 7.30 -1.18
N ALA A 101 8.64 6.15 -1.68
CA ALA A 101 7.98 4.87 -1.48
C ALA A 101 7.87 4.56 0.02
N PHE A 102 8.98 4.61 0.77
CA PHE A 102 8.96 4.35 2.23
C PHE A 102 7.98 5.25 2.99
N ALA A 103 7.91 6.54 2.63
CA ALA A 103 6.95 7.46 3.23
C ALA A 103 5.50 7.09 2.88
N TYR A 104 5.25 6.62 1.65
CA TYR A 104 3.93 6.17 1.21
C TYR A 104 3.50 4.87 1.91
N GLU A 105 4.39 3.87 2.01
CA GLU A 105 4.13 2.62 2.75
C GLU A 105 3.71 2.92 4.20
N ASN A 106 4.41 3.84 4.88
CA ASN A 106 4.06 4.20 6.25
C ASN A 106 2.74 4.97 6.36
N LEU A 107 2.36 5.72 5.32
CA LEU A 107 1.03 6.32 5.24
C LEU A 107 -0.05 5.24 5.09
N GLU A 108 0.19 4.21 4.28
CA GLU A 108 -0.70 3.05 4.12
C GLU A 108 -0.85 2.28 5.44
N VAL A 109 0.25 1.96 6.12
CA VAL A 109 0.25 1.34 7.46
C VAL A 109 -0.60 2.15 8.45
N ALA A 110 -0.43 3.48 8.49
CA ALA A 110 -1.21 4.33 9.38
C ALA A 110 -2.70 4.34 9.03
N SER A 111 -3.04 4.48 7.74
CA SER A 111 -4.42 4.47 7.24
C SER A 111 -5.12 3.15 7.56
N TYR A 112 -4.44 2.01 7.33
CA TYR A 112 -4.99 0.69 7.61
C TYR A 112 -5.19 0.43 9.10
N ARG A 113 -4.29 0.89 9.98
CA ARG A 113 -4.49 0.81 11.44
C ARG A 113 -5.74 1.57 11.91
N VAL A 114 -6.01 2.73 11.33
CA VAL A 114 -7.23 3.51 11.62
C VAL A 114 -8.47 2.81 11.07
N LEU A 115 -8.43 2.36 9.82
CA LEU A 115 -9.52 1.64 9.17
C LEU A 115 -9.89 0.35 9.92
N ARG A 116 -8.89 -0.42 10.37
CA ARG A 116 -9.06 -1.61 11.23
C ARG A 116 -9.88 -1.28 12.47
N SER A 117 -9.45 -0.25 13.21
CA SER A 117 -10.12 0.20 14.44
C SER A 117 -11.57 0.66 14.18
N LEU A 118 -11.83 1.23 13.01
CA LEU A 118 -13.15 1.66 12.61
C LEU A 118 -14.05 0.48 12.24
N ALA A 119 -13.52 -0.50 11.51
CA ALA A 119 -14.22 -1.75 11.18
C ALA A 119 -14.61 -2.54 12.44
N GLU A 120 -13.72 -2.62 13.45
CA GLU A 120 -14.04 -3.22 14.75
C GLU A 120 -15.22 -2.54 15.42
N ARG A 121 -15.24 -1.20 15.44
CA ARG A 121 -16.34 -0.41 16.02
C ARG A 121 -17.65 -0.55 15.24
N ALA A 122 -17.57 -0.82 13.94
CA ALA A 122 -18.71 -1.09 13.08
C ALA A 122 -19.22 -2.54 13.22
N GLY A 123 -18.49 -3.42 13.90
CA GLY A 123 -18.79 -4.86 13.98
C GLY A 123 -18.52 -5.62 12.66
N ASP A 124 -17.72 -5.06 11.76
CA ASP A 124 -17.40 -5.65 10.46
C ASP A 124 -16.13 -6.51 10.53
N THR A 125 -16.29 -7.74 11.04
CA THR A 125 -15.18 -8.68 11.25
C THR A 125 -14.50 -9.13 9.95
N GLU A 126 -15.22 -9.11 8.83
CA GLU A 126 -14.65 -9.47 7.53
C GLU A 126 -13.70 -8.37 7.03
N THR A 127 -14.08 -7.09 7.18
CA THR A 127 -13.17 -5.98 6.90
C THR A 127 -11.94 -6.00 7.81
N VAL A 128 -12.11 -6.33 9.11
CA VAL A 128 -10.95 -6.47 10.02
C VAL A 128 -9.98 -7.53 9.52
N SER A 129 -10.46 -8.72 9.13
CA SER A 129 -9.60 -9.79 8.61
C SER A 129 -8.87 -9.41 7.32
N VAL A 130 -9.57 -8.71 6.40
CA VAL A 130 -8.95 -8.20 5.17
C VAL A 130 -7.85 -7.18 5.50
N VAL A 131 -8.14 -6.21 6.37
CA VAL A 131 -7.21 -5.15 6.74
C VAL A 131 -6.00 -5.71 7.49
N ASP A 132 -6.17 -6.69 8.38
CA ASP A 132 -5.06 -7.34 9.09
C ASP A 132 -4.07 -7.99 8.12
N ARG A 133 -4.59 -8.64 7.07
CA ARG A 133 -3.74 -9.23 6.04
C ARG A 133 -2.99 -8.16 5.24
N ILE A 134 -3.66 -7.08 4.86
CA ILE A 134 -3.03 -5.99 4.08
C ILE A 134 -1.95 -5.33 4.94
N LEU A 135 -2.27 -5.00 6.20
CA LEU A 135 -1.35 -4.35 7.13
C LEU A 135 -0.05 -5.15 7.33
N GLU A 136 -0.12 -6.48 7.45
CA GLU A 136 1.05 -7.36 7.52
C GLU A 136 1.95 -7.20 6.27
N GLN A 137 1.35 -7.02 5.10
CA GLN A 137 2.05 -6.87 3.83
C GLN A 137 2.64 -5.46 3.65
N GLU A 138 1.92 -4.40 4.05
CA GLU A 138 2.43 -3.01 4.04
C GLU A 138 3.60 -2.81 5.00
N GLU A 139 3.55 -3.41 6.20
CA GLU A 139 4.66 -3.33 7.16
C GLU A 139 5.91 -4.02 6.62
N ALA A 140 5.76 -5.17 5.97
CA ALA A 140 6.85 -5.85 5.30
C ALA A 140 7.39 -5.05 4.10
N ALA A 141 6.50 -4.43 3.31
CA ALA A 141 6.89 -3.58 2.18
C ALA A 141 7.70 -2.37 2.65
N ALA A 142 7.26 -1.68 3.70
CA ALA A 142 7.99 -0.58 4.33
C ALA A 142 9.40 -1.00 4.77
N GLU A 143 9.54 -2.17 5.39
CA GLU A 143 10.84 -2.70 5.81
C GLU A 143 11.75 -3.01 4.61
N LEU A 144 11.20 -3.67 3.58
CA LEU A 144 11.94 -3.98 2.34
C LEU A 144 12.44 -2.72 1.65
N VAL A 145 11.58 -1.70 1.49
CA VAL A 145 11.94 -0.42 0.87
C VAL A 145 12.99 0.32 1.70
N ALA A 146 12.85 0.37 3.02
CA ALA A 146 13.88 0.96 3.90
C ALA A 146 15.24 0.28 3.73
N GLY A 147 15.24 -1.05 3.58
CA GLY A 147 16.45 -1.84 3.31
C GLY A 147 17.13 -1.52 1.98
N THR A 148 16.49 -0.77 1.07
CA THR A 148 17.09 -0.37 -0.21
C THR A 148 17.91 0.91 -0.14
N PHE A 149 17.83 1.70 0.94
CA PHE A 149 18.34 3.08 0.95
C PHE A 149 19.81 3.22 0.58
N ASP A 150 20.68 2.41 1.17
CA ASP A 150 22.12 2.47 0.90
C ASP A 150 22.42 2.09 -0.55
N ARG A 151 21.80 1.00 -1.05
CA ARG A 151 21.97 0.56 -2.44
C ARG A 151 21.39 1.57 -3.44
N ALA A 152 20.26 2.17 -3.13
CA ALA A 152 19.65 3.22 -3.96
C ALA A 152 20.52 4.48 -4.01
N LEU A 153 21.20 4.81 -2.91
CA LEU A 153 22.18 5.89 -2.86
C LEU A 153 23.42 5.57 -3.70
N GLU A 154 23.98 4.36 -3.60
CA GLU A 154 25.10 3.89 -4.46
C GLU A 154 24.76 4.08 -5.94
N VAL A 155 23.59 3.58 -6.37
CA VAL A 155 23.12 3.70 -7.76
C VAL A 155 22.96 5.17 -8.16
N THR A 156 22.41 6.01 -7.26
CA THR A 156 22.24 7.45 -7.52
C THR A 156 23.58 8.17 -7.70
N LEU A 157 24.61 7.75 -6.96
CA LEU A 157 25.97 8.31 -7.04
C LEU A 157 26.81 7.74 -8.20
N GLY A 158 26.30 6.73 -8.91
CA GLY A 158 27.04 6.02 -9.97
C GLY A 158 28.10 5.05 -9.43
N GLU A 159 27.95 4.61 -8.18
CA GLU A 159 28.83 3.65 -7.52
C GLU A 159 28.38 2.20 -7.80
N PRO A 160 29.26 1.20 -7.61
CA PRO A 160 28.86 -0.19 -7.66
C PRO A 160 27.79 -0.51 -6.61
N ALA A 161 26.63 -1.01 -7.04
CA ALA A 161 25.54 -1.41 -6.15
C ALA A 161 25.91 -2.72 -5.42
N VAL A 162 26.53 -2.61 -4.24
CA VAL A 162 27.05 -3.72 -3.43
C VAL A 162 26.39 -3.83 -2.07
N SER A 163 25.71 -2.79 -1.62
CA SER A 163 24.96 -2.82 -0.37
C SER A 163 23.92 -3.96 -0.40
N PRO A 164 23.81 -4.75 0.69
CA PRO A 164 22.94 -5.90 0.75
C PRO A 164 21.48 -5.48 0.76
N LEU A 165 20.62 -6.35 0.24
CA LEU A 165 19.16 -6.17 0.29
C LEU A 165 18.52 -7.24 1.16
N ILE A 166 17.40 -6.87 1.78
CA ILE A 166 16.53 -7.83 2.45
C ILE A 166 15.88 -8.69 1.36
N PRO A 167 15.94 -10.03 1.45
CA PRO A 167 15.34 -10.90 0.45
C PRO A 167 13.82 -10.76 0.47
N VAL A 168 13.23 -10.60 -0.72
CA VAL A 168 11.77 -10.69 -0.91
C VAL A 168 11.37 -12.13 -0.63
N THR A 169 10.84 -12.39 0.57
CA THR A 169 10.26 -13.69 0.88
C THR A 169 8.87 -13.73 0.24
N PRO A 170 8.52 -14.76 -0.55
CA PRO A 170 7.15 -14.92 -1.02
C PRO A 170 6.26 -15.05 0.21
N ILE A 171 5.41 -14.05 0.48
CA ILE A 171 4.35 -14.20 1.48
C ILE A 171 3.40 -15.22 0.88
N GLY A 172 3.44 -16.45 1.40
CA GLY A 172 2.68 -17.59 0.89
C GLY A 172 1.20 -17.28 0.74
N LYS A 173 0.51 -18.03 -0.13
CA LYS A 173 -0.95 -17.88 -0.27
C LYS A 173 -1.60 -18.16 1.10
N PRO A 174 -2.76 -17.57 1.42
CA PRO A 174 -3.48 -17.87 2.67
C PRO A 174 -3.73 -19.37 2.89
N SER A 175 -3.78 -20.17 1.82
CA SER A 175 -3.88 -21.63 1.88
C SER A 175 -2.71 -22.33 2.56
N ASP A 176 -1.57 -21.63 2.68
CA ASP A 176 -0.30 -22.19 3.12
C ASP A 176 0.00 -21.83 4.58
N ARG A 177 -0.82 -20.97 5.21
CA ARG A 177 -0.76 -20.71 6.65
C ARG A 177 -1.42 -21.88 7.40
N PRO A 178 -0.75 -22.47 8.41
CA PRO A 178 -1.41 -23.45 9.27
C PRO A 178 -2.62 -22.79 9.95
N PRO A 179 -3.74 -23.50 10.11
CA PRO A 179 -4.90 -22.94 10.80
C PRO A 179 -4.46 -22.50 12.21
N GLU A 180 -4.84 -21.28 12.60
CA GLU A 180 -4.61 -20.80 13.96
C GLU A 180 -5.18 -21.82 14.96
N ALA A 181 -4.33 -22.23 15.90
CA ALA A 181 -4.71 -23.17 16.94
C ALA A 181 -5.79 -22.55 17.85
N PRO A 182 -6.77 -23.34 18.32
CA PRO A 182 -7.96 -22.85 19.03
C PRO A 182 -7.65 -22.18 20.38
#